data_AF-A0A1X0S913-F1
#
_entry.id   AF-A0A1X0S913-F1
#
_cell.length_a   1.000
_cell.length_b   1.000
_cell.length_c   1.000
_cell.angle_alpha   90.00
_cell.angle_beta   90.00
_cell.angle_gamma   90.00
#
_symmetry.space_group_name_H-M   'P 1'
#
loop_
_entity.id
_entity.type
_entity.pdbx_description
1 polymer ?
#
loop_
_entity_poly.entity_id
_entity_poly.type
_entity_poly.pdbx_seq_one_letter_code
_entity_poly.pdbx_strand_id
1 'polypeptide(L)'
;MPIRKDSLSHGFNIDPSNPLWKNRFTNDEIGETRRHNPHTLPPCPDQLLDYLNHFSDKKTLNALISQTRKRHCDFDKEFNLEWAQPSIISALRLFRGNYFPLTDQTEADMIRRIWSFIGKAFDNVNLDI
;
A
#
# COMPACT_ATOMS: atom_id res chain seq x y z
N MET A 1 -27.13 20.26 -0.23
CA MET A 1 -26.35 19.14 -0.81
C MET A 1 -26.22 18.05 0.24
N PRO A 2 -26.62 16.80 -0.02
CA PRO A 2 -26.50 15.75 0.97
C PRO A 2 -25.06 15.23 1.03
N ILE A 3 -24.53 15.16 2.24
CA ILE A 3 -23.22 14.59 2.56
C ILE A 3 -23.28 13.09 2.24
N ARG A 4 -22.49 12.63 1.27
CA ARG A 4 -22.29 11.19 1.05
C ARG A 4 -21.62 10.63 2.30
N LYS A 5 -22.29 9.69 2.98
CA LYS A 5 -21.63 8.80 3.93
C LYS A 5 -20.78 7.84 3.11
N ASP A 6 -19.52 8.21 2.87
CA ASP A 6 -18.56 7.25 2.35
C ASP A 6 -18.36 6.19 3.44
N SER A 7 -18.72 4.95 3.11
CA SER A 7 -18.45 3.78 3.92
C SER A 7 -16.94 3.68 4.15
N LEU A 8 -16.49 3.70 5.41
CA LEU A 8 -15.11 3.43 5.84
C LEU A 8 -14.71 1.94 5.62
N SER A 9 -15.36 1.25 4.68
CA SER A 9 -14.95 -0.07 4.25
C SER A 9 -13.62 0.06 3.52
N HIS A 10 -12.52 -0.27 4.20
CA HIS A 10 -11.29 -0.67 3.53
C HIS A 10 -11.66 -1.74 2.51
N GLY A 11 -11.61 -1.39 1.22
CA GLY A 11 -11.95 -2.29 0.13
C GLY A 11 -11.00 -3.47 0.12
N PHE A 12 -11.37 -4.56 0.79
CA PHE A 12 -10.70 -5.84 0.63
C PHE A 12 -11.13 -6.39 -0.73
N ASN A 13 -10.27 -6.19 -1.74
CA ASN A 13 -10.42 -6.89 -3.01
C ASN A 13 -10.06 -8.35 -2.80
N ILE A 14 -11.06 -9.16 -2.43
CA ILE A 14 -10.95 -10.61 -2.37
C ILE A 14 -11.08 -11.12 -3.80
N ASP A 15 -10.01 -11.69 -4.35
CA ASP A 15 -10.09 -12.44 -5.61
C ASP A 15 -10.90 -13.74 -5.37
N PRO A 16 -12.15 -13.86 -5.85
CA PRO A 16 -12.99 -15.01 -5.58
C PRO A 16 -12.56 -16.28 -6.35
N SER A 17 -11.52 -16.18 -7.18
CA SER A 17 -10.89 -17.31 -7.86
C SER A 17 -9.70 -17.92 -7.10
N ASN A 18 -9.18 -17.22 -6.09
CA ASN A 18 -8.04 -17.72 -5.32
C ASN A 18 -8.44 -18.97 -4.49
N PRO A 19 -7.72 -20.12 -4.64
CA PRO A 19 -8.04 -21.37 -3.98
C PRO A 19 -8.08 -21.31 -2.45
N LEU A 20 -7.35 -20.37 -1.83
CA LEU A 20 -7.30 -20.20 -0.37
C LEU A 20 -8.67 -19.88 0.23
N TRP A 21 -9.56 -19.25 -0.54
CA TRP A 21 -10.88 -18.83 -0.09
C TRP A 21 -11.90 -19.97 -0.03
N LYS A 22 -11.69 -21.06 -0.78
CA LYS A 22 -12.59 -22.23 -0.79
C LYS A 22 -12.69 -22.91 0.59
N ASN A 23 -11.67 -22.75 1.42
CA ASN A 23 -11.63 -23.30 2.79
C ASN A 23 -12.04 -22.28 3.86
N ARG A 24 -12.34 -21.03 3.46
CA ARG A 24 -12.63 -19.90 4.36
C ARG A 24 -14.04 -19.36 4.22
N PHE A 25 -14.61 -19.46 3.03
CA PHE A 25 -15.96 -18.99 2.71
C PHE A 25 -16.80 -20.14 2.15
N THR A 26 -18.10 -20.06 2.42
CA THR A 26 -19.10 -20.92 1.79
C THR A 26 -19.23 -20.60 0.29
N ASN A 27 -19.76 -21.55 -0.48
CA ASN A 27 -20.02 -21.32 -1.91
C ASN A 27 -20.98 -20.14 -2.16
N ASP A 28 -21.88 -19.88 -1.22
CA ASP A 28 -22.83 -18.77 -1.28
C ASP A 28 -22.14 -17.42 -1.05
N GLU A 29 -21.25 -17.32 -0.06
CA GLU A 29 -20.44 -16.11 0.21
C GLU A 29 -19.46 -15.81 -0.94
N ILE A 30 -18.85 -16.85 -1.53
CA ILE A 30 -18.04 -16.71 -2.75
C ILE A 30 -18.92 -16.24 -3.92
N GLY A 31 -20.14 -16.77 -4.01
CA GLY A 31 -21.15 -16.35 -4.98
C GLY A 31 -21.55 -14.89 -4.83
N GLU A 32 -21.74 -14.42 -3.59
CA GLU A 32 -22.02 -13.02 -3.27
C GLU A 32 -20.86 -12.10 -3.67
N THR A 33 -19.63 -12.50 -3.34
CA THR A 33 -18.41 -11.75 -3.72
C THR A 33 -18.27 -11.60 -5.23
N ARG A 34 -18.63 -12.63 -6.02
CA ARG A 34 -18.63 -12.55 -7.49
C ARG A 34 -19.75 -11.68 -8.06
N ARG A 35 -20.89 -11.60 -7.38
CA ARG A 35 -22.07 -10.83 -7.82
C ARG A 35 -21.96 -9.36 -7.40
N HIS A 36 -21.18 -9.07 -6.36
CA HIS A 36 -20.85 -7.71 -6.00
C HIS A 36 -20.04 -7.10 -7.13
N ASN A 37 -20.54 -6.03 -7.75
CA ASN A 37 -19.81 -5.31 -8.78
C ASN A 37 -18.66 -4.58 -8.08
N PRO A 38 -17.40 -5.03 -8.22
CA PRO A 38 -16.29 -4.27 -7.66
C PRO A 38 -16.32 -2.91 -8.33
N HIS A 39 -16.23 -1.84 -7.53
CA HIS A 39 -16.01 -0.52 -8.10
C HIS A 39 -14.75 -0.59 -8.95
N THR A 40 -14.90 -0.32 -10.25
CA THR A 40 -13.75 -0.29 -11.17
C THR A 40 -12.80 0.75 -10.63
N LEU A 41 -11.62 0.31 -10.20
CA LEU A 41 -10.58 1.24 -9.78
C LEU A 41 -10.24 2.13 -10.98
N PRO A 42 -10.01 3.43 -10.76
CA PRO A 42 -9.52 4.28 -11.83
C PRO A 42 -8.19 3.70 -12.36
N PRO A 43 -7.92 3.84 -13.66
CA PRO A 43 -6.65 3.40 -14.21
C PRO A 43 -5.49 4.09 -13.50
N CYS A 44 -4.36 3.38 -13.38
CA CYS A 44 -3.14 3.97 -12.85
C CYS A 44 -2.76 5.19 -13.73
N PRO A 45 -2.54 6.38 -13.15
CA PRO A 45 -2.15 7.55 -13.92
C PRO A 45 -0.83 7.31 -14.67
N ASP A 46 -0.76 7.69 -15.94
CA ASP A 46 0.42 7.46 -16.80
C ASP A 46 1.70 8.01 -16.16
N GLN A 47 1.63 9.20 -15.56
CA GLN A 47 2.75 9.81 -14.85
C GLN A 47 3.30 8.94 -13.71
N LEU A 48 2.41 8.25 -12.97
CA LEU A 48 2.80 7.34 -11.91
C LEU A 48 3.39 6.05 -12.48
N LEU A 49 2.76 5.50 -13.53
CA LEU A 49 3.23 4.31 -14.21
C LEU A 49 4.63 4.52 -14.81
N ASP A 50 4.84 5.62 -15.52
CA ASP A 50 6.13 6.02 -16.06
C ASP A 50 7.17 6.17 -14.96
N TYR A 51 6.82 6.81 -13.86
CA TYR A 51 7.71 6.92 -12.70
C TYR A 51 8.11 5.55 -12.15
N LEU A 52 7.15 4.63 -11.95
CA LEU A 52 7.41 3.28 -11.47
C LEU A 52 8.29 2.48 -12.44
N ASN A 53 8.10 2.67 -13.76
CA ASN A 53 8.90 2.01 -14.79
C ASN A 53 10.39 2.38 -14.76
N HIS A 54 10.77 3.51 -14.16
CA HIS A 54 12.18 3.88 -13.98
C HIS A 54 12.94 3.00 -12.98
N PHE A 55 12.22 2.16 -12.22
CA PHE A 55 12.81 1.24 -11.25
C PHE A 55 12.95 -0.20 -11.78
N SER A 56 12.32 -0.52 -12.92
CA SER A 56 12.18 -1.89 -13.45
C SER A 56 13.51 -2.58 -13.74
N ASP A 57 14.56 -1.81 -14.05
CA ASP A 57 15.90 -2.32 -14.35
C ASP A 57 16.84 -2.34 -13.11
N LYS A 58 16.38 -1.84 -11.96
CA LYS A 58 17.20 -1.72 -10.75
C LYS A 58 17.07 -2.98 -9.89
N LYS A 59 18.20 -3.65 -9.64
CA LYS A 59 18.25 -4.91 -8.85
C LYS A 59 18.79 -4.76 -7.44
N THR A 60 19.32 -3.59 -7.09
CA THR A 60 19.94 -3.38 -5.77
C THR A 60 19.27 -2.24 -5.04
N LEU A 61 19.20 -2.38 -3.71
CA LEU A 61 18.62 -1.37 -2.82
C LEU A 61 19.31 -0.01 -2.98
N ASN A 62 20.63 0.01 -3.15
CA ASN A 62 21.39 1.24 -3.36
C ASN A 62 21.04 1.90 -4.72
N ALA A 63 20.85 1.11 -5.78
CA ALA A 63 20.43 1.63 -7.07
C ALA A 63 19.02 2.22 -7.02
N LEU A 64 18.09 1.57 -6.32
CA LEU A 64 16.73 2.07 -6.07
C LEU A 64 16.76 3.40 -5.29
N ILE A 65 17.50 3.47 -4.20
CA ILE A 65 17.63 4.69 -3.39
C ILE A 65 18.27 5.83 -4.19
N SER A 66 19.33 5.54 -4.96
CA SER A 66 20.00 6.53 -5.80
C SER A 66 19.06 7.08 -6.88
N GLN A 67 18.32 6.19 -7.58
CA GLN A 67 17.33 6.59 -8.59
C GLN A 67 16.25 7.50 -7.99
N THR A 68 15.75 7.14 -6.81
CA THR A 68 14.69 7.90 -6.15
C THR A 68 15.15 9.30 -5.72
N ARG A 69 16.44 9.46 -5.36
CA ARG A 69 17.03 10.74 -4.94
C ARG A 69 17.45 11.65 -6.11
N LYS A 70 17.72 11.08 -7.29
CA LYS A 70 18.14 11.84 -8.47
C LYS A 70 17.00 12.64 -9.09
N ARG A 71 15.76 12.19 -8.95
CA ARG A 71 14.59 12.86 -9.51
C ARG A 71 14.13 13.97 -8.56
N HIS A 72 14.17 15.20 -9.04
CA HIS A 72 13.48 16.32 -8.41
C HIS A 72 12.08 16.40 -9.02
N CYS A 73 11.03 16.23 -8.22
CA CYS A 73 9.65 16.39 -8.68
C CYS A 73 9.19 17.81 -8.38
N ASP A 74 8.48 18.42 -9.33
CA ASP A 74 7.75 19.67 -9.09
C ASP A 74 6.37 19.32 -8.55
N PHE A 75 6.20 19.35 -7.23
CA PHE A 75 4.99 18.84 -6.57
C PHE A 75 3.73 19.63 -6.92
N ASP A 76 3.85 20.89 -7.33
CA ASP A 76 2.73 21.71 -7.80
C ASP A 76 2.16 21.21 -9.13
N LYS A 77 2.95 20.45 -9.91
CA LYS A 77 2.57 19.91 -11.23
C LYS A 77 2.46 18.39 -11.23
N GLU A 78 3.19 17.72 -10.34
CA GLU A 78 3.33 16.28 -10.29
C GLU A 78 2.68 15.68 -9.03
N PHE A 79 1.40 16.01 -8.77
CA PHE A 79 0.65 15.57 -7.59
C PHE A 79 0.78 14.06 -7.27
N ASN A 80 0.72 13.21 -8.30
CA ASN A 80 0.87 11.76 -8.09
C ASN A 80 2.26 11.34 -7.58
N LEU A 81 3.29 12.14 -7.85
CA LEU A 81 4.65 11.87 -7.39
C LEU A 81 4.95 12.49 -6.02
N GLU A 82 4.20 13.53 -5.64
CA GLU A 82 4.27 14.15 -4.32
C GLU A 82 4.19 13.14 -3.20
N TRP A 83 3.25 12.20 -3.28
CA TRP A 83 3.12 11.14 -2.29
C TRP A 83 3.92 9.89 -2.65
N ALA A 84 4.05 9.55 -3.94
CA ALA A 84 4.67 8.28 -4.35
C ALA A 84 6.18 8.26 -4.07
N GLN A 85 6.90 9.33 -4.39
CA GLN A 85 8.35 9.41 -4.16
C GLN A 85 8.74 9.25 -2.69
N PRO A 86 8.21 10.03 -1.73
CA PRO A 86 8.54 9.83 -0.32
C PRO A 86 8.07 8.48 0.22
N SER A 87 6.96 7.93 -0.29
CA SER A 87 6.49 6.59 0.09
C SER A 87 7.49 5.51 -0.30
N ILE A 88 8.01 5.54 -1.54
CA ILE A 88 9.04 4.60 -2.01
C ILE A 88 10.32 4.75 -1.20
N ILE A 89 10.81 5.99 -0.96
CA ILE A 89 12.00 6.22 -0.12
C ILE A 89 11.82 5.62 1.27
N SER A 90 10.65 5.81 1.87
CA SER A 90 10.34 5.33 3.21
C SER A 90 10.31 3.80 3.25
N ALA A 91 9.67 3.16 2.26
CA ALA A 91 9.68 1.71 2.12
C ALA A 91 11.10 1.15 1.97
N LEU A 92 11.93 1.75 1.10
CA LEU A 92 13.33 1.33 0.92
C LEU A 92 14.17 1.49 2.19
N ARG A 93 13.93 2.55 2.98
CA ARG A 93 14.59 2.75 4.28
C ARG A 93 14.18 1.69 5.31
N LEU A 94 12.89 1.39 5.38
CA LEU A 94 12.35 0.36 6.29
C LEU A 94 12.87 -1.04 5.91
N PHE A 95 12.94 -1.32 4.61
CA PHE A 95 13.60 -2.53 4.09
C PHE A 95 15.08 -2.57 4.48
N ARG A 96 15.83 -1.47 4.28
CA ARG A 96 17.25 -1.37 4.69
C ARG A 96 17.46 -1.59 6.18
N GLY A 97 16.54 -1.09 7.01
CA GLY A 97 16.57 -1.23 8.46
C GLY A 97 16.08 -2.58 8.98
N ASN A 98 15.75 -3.53 8.09
CA ASN A 98 15.20 -4.85 8.43
C ASN A 98 13.84 -4.79 9.17
N TYR A 99 13.09 -3.70 9.00
CA TYR A 99 11.74 -3.55 9.54
C TYR A 99 10.68 -4.23 8.65
N PHE A 100 10.98 -4.36 7.35
CA PHE A 100 10.19 -5.13 6.37
C PHE A 100 11.05 -6.22 5.72
N PRO A 101 11.33 -7.35 6.39
CA PRO A 101 12.03 -8.45 5.74
C PRO A 101 11.16 -9.04 4.61
N LEU A 102 11.70 -9.18 3.39
CA LEU A 102 11.08 -9.90 2.27
C LEU A 102 11.11 -11.42 2.53
N THR A 103 10.47 -11.82 3.62
CA THR A 103 10.23 -13.21 4.02
C THR A 103 8.77 -13.54 3.72
N ASP A 104 8.24 -14.61 4.29
CA ASP A 104 6.91 -15.16 4.00
C ASP A 104 5.75 -14.32 4.59
N GLN A 105 5.97 -13.03 4.86
CA GLN A 105 4.97 -12.15 5.47
C GLN A 105 3.90 -11.76 4.45
N THR A 106 2.64 -11.93 4.82
CA THR A 106 1.50 -11.42 4.05
C THR A 106 1.37 -9.91 4.22
N GLU A 107 0.64 -9.24 3.32
CA GLU A 107 0.29 -7.83 3.48
C GLU A 107 -0.37 -7.55 4.85
N ALA A 108 -1.23 -8.46 5.31
CA ALA A 108 -1.87 -8.36 6.62
C ALA A 108 -0.85 -8.40 7.78
N ASP A 109 0.23 -9.17 7.65
CA ASP A 109 1.30 -9.23 8.65
C ASP A 109 2.09 -7.92 8.69
N MET A 110 2.35 -7.33 7.53
CA MET A 110 2.99 -6.02 7.43
C MET A 110 2.12 -4.93 8.07
N ILE A 111 0.83 -4.90 7.76
CA ILE A 111 -0.13 -3.94 8.33
C ILE A 111 -0.21 -4.08 9.84
N ARG A 112 -0.36 -5.31 10.36
CA ARG A 112 -0.37 -5.56 11.82
C ARG A 112 0.91 -5.09 12.50
N ARG A 113 2.06 -5.30 11.86
CA ARG A 113 3.36 -4.89 12.40
C ARG A 113 3.51 -3.37 12.44
N ILE A 114 3.08 -2.66 11.39
CA ILE A 114 3.07 -1.19 11.35
C ILE A 114 2.16 -0.64 12.45
N TRP A 115 0.92 -1.11 12.55
CA TRP A 115 -0.02 -0.62 13.56
C TRP A 115 0.42 -0.97 14.99
N SER A 116 1.02 -2.14 15.22
CA SER A 116 1.61 -2.46 16.53
C SER A 116 2.78 -1.54 16.88
N PHE A 117 3.60 -1.15 15.89
CA PHE A 117 4.69 -0.21 16.11
C PHE A 117 4.16 1.19 16.45
N ILE A 118 3.17 1.67 15.70
CA ILE A 118 2.48 2.95 15.97
C ILE A 118 1.85 2.95 17.36
N GLY A 119 1.05 1.92 17.69
CA GLY A 119 0.42 1.80 19.02
C GLY A 119 1.45 1.90 20.15
N LYS A 120 2.52 1.10 20.08
CA LYS A 120 3.61 1.11 21.08
C LYS A 120 4.37 2.43 21.13
N ALA A 121 4.48 3.15 20.02
CA ALA A 121 5.13 4.47 20.00
C ALA A 121 4.31 5.50 20.79
N PHE A 122 2.99 5.34 20.86
CA PHE A 122 2.10 6.22 21.61
C PHE A 122 1.80 5.71 23.04
N ASP A 123 1.99 4.43 23.33
CA ASP A 123 1.80 3.86 24.68
C ASP A 123 2.77 4.44 25.73
N ASN A 124 3.93 4.97 25.31
CA ASN A 124 4.91 5.60 26.19
C ASN A 124 4.82 7.14 26.22
N VAL A 125 3.85 7.74 25.53
CA VAL A 125 3.66 9.19 25.55
C VAL A 125 2.61 9.51 26.61
N ASN A 126 3.04 9.55 27.87
CA ASN A 126 2.31 10.29 28.89
C ASN A 126 2.46 11.79 28.54
N LEU A 127 1.56 12.31 27.71
CA LEU A 127 1.34 13.75 27.69
C LEU A 127 0.53 14.06 28.95
N ASP A 128 1.24 14.28 30.05
CA ASP A 128 0.68 15.00 31.20
C ASP A 128 0.34 16.41 30.71
N ILE A 129 -0.93 16.62 30.35
CA ILE A 129 -1.55 17.94 30.14
C ILE A 129 -2.23 18.34 31.43
#